data_AF-A0A4Y7Q528-F1
#
_entry.id   AF-A0A4Y7Q528-F1
#
_cell.length_a   1.000
_cell.length_b   1.000
_cell.length_c   1.000
_cell.angle_alpha   90.00
_cell.angle_beta   90.00
_cell.angle_gamma   90.00
#
_symmetry.space_group_name_H-M   'P 1'
#
loop_
_entity.id
_entity.type
_entity.pdbx_description
1 polymer ?
#
loop_
_entity_poly.entity_id
_entity_poly.type
_entity_poly.pdbx_seq_one_letter_code
_entity_poly.pdbx_strand_id
1 'polypeptide(L)' 'IGVSGPIVSTYIPPNHRSALQNPAAIKKHILKELAARRYTGPFHPDRLEGLIGPFRTSPL' A
#
# COMPACT_ATOMS: atom_id res chain seq x y z
N ILE A 1 17.08 10.41 0.37
CA ILE A 1 16.44 11.30 1.37
C ILE A 1 15.35 10.49 2.06
N GLY A 2 15.62 9.99 3.27
CA GLY A 2 14.62 9.33 4.11
C GLY A 2 13.94 10.36 5.00
N VAL A 3 12.68 10.13 5.37
CA VAL A 3 11.98 10.99 6.34
C VAL A 3 12.62 10.78 7.71
N SER A 4 13.26 11.83 8.25
CA SER A 4 14.07 11.72 9.48
C SER A 4 13.27 11.89 10.77
N GLY A 5 11.97 11.59 10.77
CA GLY A 5 11.10 11.81 11.91
C GLY A 5 10.05 10.71 12.09
N PRO A 6 9.53 10.54 13.31
CA PRO A 6 8.48 9.55 13.59
C PRO A 6 7.24 9.83 12.74
N ILE A 7 6.60 8.77 12.27
CA ILE A 7 5.34 8.87 11.54
C ILE A 7 4.24 9.16 12.56
N VAL A 8 3.73 10.39 12.55
CA VAL A 8 2.69 10.86 13.48
C VAL A 8 1.27 10.79 12.89
N SER A 9 1.17 10.58 11.58
CA SER A 9 -0.10 10.45 10.86
C SER A 9 0.04 9.56 9.64
N THR A 10 -1.04 8.84 9.32
CA THR A 10 -1.09 8.01 8.12
C THR A 10 -1.14 8.87 6.88
N TYR A 11 -0.31 8.54 5.88
CA TYR A 11 -0.33 9.22 4.59
C TYR A 11 -0.22 8.22 3.43
N ILE A 12 -1.26 8.18 2.62
CA ILE A 12 -1.38 7.30 1.44
C ILE A 12 -1.47 8.22 0.21
N PRO A 13 -0.36 8.52 -0.47
CA PRO A 13 -0.39 9.35 -1.66
C PRO A 13 -1.15 8.66 -2.80
N PRO A 14 -1.76 9.43 -3.72
CA PRO A 14 -2.38 8.86 -4.91
C PRO A 14 -1.32 8.15 -5.77
N ASN A 15 -1.70 7.01 -6.37
CA ASN A 15 -0.82 6.26 -7.27
C ASN A 15 -0.50 7.06 -8.53
N HIS A 16 0.65 6.76 -9.14
CA HIS A 16 1.07 7.39 -10.38
C HIS A 16 0.15 7.00 -11.54
N ARG A 17 0.04 7.86 -12.56
CA ARG A 17 -0.84 7.64 -13.72
C ARG A 17 -0.59 6.31 -14.42
N SER A 18 0.67 5.85 -14.46
CA SER A 18 1.05 4.56 -15.04
C SER A 18 0.35 3.37 -14.37
N ALA A 19 0.20 3.39 -13.04
CA ALA A 19 -0.51 2.35 -12.31
C ALA A 19 -2.02 2.37 -12.60
N LEU A 20 -2.59 3.56 -12.85
CA LEU A 20 -4.00 3.74 -13.19
C LEU A 20 -4.33 3.32 -14.63
N GLN A 21 -3.36 3.36 -15.53
CA GLN A 21 -3.54 2.99 -16.95
C GLN A 21 -3.70 1.49 -17.17
N ASN A 22 -3.16 0.65 -16.27
CA ASN A 22 -3.28 -0.80 -16.38
C ASN A 22 -3.66 -1.47 -15.04
N PRO A 23 -4.90 -1.24 -14.56
CA PRO A 23 -5.35 -1.79 -13.28
C PRO A 23 -5.43 -3.32 -13.29
N ALA A 24 -5.61 -3.93 -14.47
CA ALA A 24 -5.65 -5.39 -14.62
C ALA A 24 -4.29 -6.03 -14.32
N ALA A 25 -3.19 -5.46 -14.80
CA ALA A 25 -1.84 -5.95 -14.51
C ALA A 25 -1.52 -5.85 -13.02
N ILE A 26 -1.88 -4.72 -12.37
CA ILE A 26 -1.70 -4.52 -10.93
C ILE A 26 -2.51 -5.56 -10.14
N LYS A 27 -3.79 -5.75 -10.47
CA LYS A 27 -4.64 -6.75 -9.81
C LYS A 27 -4.09 -8.16 -9.98
N LYS A 28 -3.62 -8.52 -11.18
CA LYS A 28 -3.00 -9.83 -11.47
C LYS A 28 -1.75 -10.04 -10.61
N HIS A 29 -0.91 -9.01 -10.46
CA HIS A 29 0.27 -9.07 -9.62
C HIS A 29 -0.12 -9.29 -8.14
N ILE A 30 -1.04 -8.48 -7.60
CA ILE A 30 -1.51 -8.62 -6.21
C ILE A 30 -2.04 -10.04 -5.95
N LEU A 31 -2.89 -10.58 -6.84
CA LEU A 31 -3.44 -11.93 -6.69
C LEU A 31 -2.36 -13.01 -6.74
N LYS A 32 -1.34 -12.87 -7.59
CA LYS A 32 -0.19 -13.78 -7.63
C LYS A 32 0.56 -13.78 -6.29
N GLU A 33 0.80 -12.61 -5.72
CA GLU A 33 1.52 -12.46 -4.44
C GLU A 33 0.70 -12.99 -3.25
N LEU A 34 -0.62 -12.80 -3.26
CA LEU A 34 -1.54 -13.39 -2.28
C LEU A 34 -1.58 -14.92 -2.37
N ALA A 35 -1.67 -15.47 -3.58
CA ALA A 35 -1.65 -16.92 -3.80
C ALA A 35 -0.32 -17.55 -3.32
N ALA A 36 0.78 -16.83 -3.49
CA ALA A 36 2.10 -17.20 -2.98
C ALA A 36 2.27 -16.97 -1.46
N ARG A 37 1.25 -16.46 -0.76
CA ARG A 37 1.28 -16.07 0.67
C ARG A 37 2.39 -15.07 1.01
N ARG A 38 2.84 -14.28 0.02
CA ARG A 38 3.84 -13.22 0.22
C ARG A 38 3.19 -11.92 0.70
N TYR A 39 1.94 -11.70 0.29
CA TYR A 39 1.12 -10.59 0.77
C TYR A 39 0.05 -11.06 1.75
N THR A 40 -0.34 -10.18 2.66
CA THR A 40 -1.50 -10.33 3.53
C THR A 40 -2.43 -9.15 3.33
N GLY A 41 -3.73 -9.38 3.16
CA GLY A 41 -4.72 -8.35 2.90
C GLY A 41 -5.72 -8.74 1.81
N PRO A 42 -6.48 -7.79 1.24
CA PRO A 42 -6.38 -6.34 1.44
C PRO A 42 -6.94 -5.87 2.79
N PHE A 43 -6.44 -4.74 3.30
CA PHE A 43 -6.91 -4.12 4.54
C PHE A 43 -7.53 -2.76 4.26
N HIS A 44 -8.58 -2.41 5.02
CA HIS A 44 -9.02 -1.02 5.10
C HIS A 44 -7.94 -0.17 5.79
N PRO A 45 -7.65 1.06 5.35
CA PRO A 45 -6.64 1.93 5.96
C PRO A 45 -6.77 2.03 7.48
N ASP A 46 -7.98 2.32 7.99
CA ASP A 46 -8.23 2.45 9.44
C ASP A 46 -7.92 1.16 10.22
N ARG A 47 -8.25 0.00 9.63
CA ARG A 47 -7.94 -1.29 10.25
C ARG A 47 -6.44 -1.52 10.30
N LEU A 48 -5.71 -1.17 9.24
CA LEU A 48 -4.27 -1.33 9.20
C LEU A 48 -3.60 -0.39 10.19
N GLU A 49 -4.00 0.89 10.24
CA GLU A 49 -3.50 1.86 11.20
C GLU A 49 -3.75 1.42 12.65
N GLY A 50 -4.93 0.87 12.94
CA GLY A 50 -5.21 0.29 14.25
C GLY A 50 -4.33 -0.92 14.62
N LEU A 51 -3.77 -1.63 13.63
CA LEU A 51 -2.91 -2.80 13.84
C LEU A 51 -1.43 -2.44 13.98
N ILE A 52 -0.93 -1.47 13.21
CA ILE A 52 0.51 -1.17 13.12
C ILE A 52 0.88 0.25 13.57
N GLY A 53 -0.12 1.07 13.93
CA GLY A 53 0.04 2.51 14.13
C GLY A 53 0.07 3.30 12.81
N PRO A 54 0.34 4.62 12.88
CA PRO A 54 0.41 5.49 11.71
C PRO A 54 1.46 5.02 10.70
N PHE A 55 1.11 5.00 9.41
CA PHE A 55 2.00 4.50 8.36
C PHE A 55 2.03 5.39 7.11
N ARG A 56 3.06 5.23 6.28
CA ARG A 56 3.15 5.92 4.98
C ARG A 56 3.42 4.92 3.87
N THR A 57 2.73 5.10 2.74
CA THR A 57 2.96 4.28 1.55
C THR A 57 3.68 5.07 0.47
N SER A 58 4.35 4.36 -0.43
CA SER A 58 4.87 4.95 -1.67
C SER A 58 3.82 4.80 -2.78
N PRO A 59 3.72 5.77 -3.71
CA PRO A 59 2.88 5.62 -4.90
C PRO A 59 3.35 4.42 -5.74
N LEU A 60 2.39 3.68 -6.30
CA LEU A 60 2.62 2.69 -7.36
C LEU A 60 2.79 3.34 -8.73
#